data_AF-A0A524CAK6-F1
#
_entry.id   AF-A0A524CAK6-F1
#
_cell.length_a   1.000
_cell.length_b   1.000
_cell.length_c   1.000
_cell.angle_alpha   90.00
_cell.angle_beta   90.00
_cell.angle_gamma   90.00
#
_symmetry.space_group_name_H-M   'P 1'
#
loop_
_entity.id
_entity.type
_entity.pdbx_description
1 polymer ?
#
loop_
_entity_poly.entity_id
_entity_poly.type
_entity_poly.pdbx_seq_one_letter_code
_entity_poly.pdbx_strand_id
1 'polypeptide(L)'
;MMELKTITKVSLLAYGIVSLLNALMNLFLVEIYLNPMTGWNNPLHPRQWGGTLLGIAIFTFLAVFRKKEWEQIKFAYGFLYYLILMNLVVEGLIVIILGPSLSAAAINQAFLDVVLMSVLLILGIYSYTKQKE
;
A
#
# COMPACT_ATOMS: atom_id res chain seq x y z
N MET A 1 0.65 -7.57 27.87
CA MET A 1 0.27 -7.64 26.44
C MET A 1 -1.13 -7.05 26.29
N MET A 2 -1.28 -5.97 25.54
CA MET A 2 -2.59 -5.43 25.18
C MET A 2 -3.18 -6.26 24.05
N GLU A 3 -4.43 -6.70 24.18
CA GLU A 3 -5.09 -7.43 23.11
C GLU A 3 -5.48 -6.48 21.97
N LEU A 4 -5.20 -6.89 20.73
CA LEU A 4 -5.64 -6.14 19.56
C LEU A 4 -7.15 -6.25 19.41
N LYS A 5 -7.81 -5.10 19.32
CA LYS A 5 -9.24 -5.03 18.98
C LYS A 5 -9.47 -5.58 17.59
N THR A 6 -10.65 -6.11 17.36
CA THR A 6 -11.05 -6.72 16.08
C THR A 6 -10.85 -5.76 14.91
N ILE A 7 -11.19 -4.47 15.08
CA ILE A 7 -11.02 -3.46 14.02
C ILE A 7 -9.56 -3.28 13.60
N THR A 8 -8.62 -3.34 14.56
CA THR A 8 -7.18 -3.22 14.30
C THR A 8 -6.67 -4.45 13.56
N LYS A 9 -7.15 -5.65 13.91
CA LYS A 9 -6.84 -6.88 13.17
C LYS A 9 -7.35 -6.80 11.73
N VAL A 10 -8.60 -6.36 11.53
CA VAL A 10 -9.19 -6.18 10.20
C VAL A 10 -8.41 -5.16 9.38
N SER A 11 -8.05 -4.02 9.98
CA SER A 11 -7.22 -3.01 9.32
C SER A 11 -5.88 -3.59 8.88
N LEU A 12 -5.13 -4.22 9.78
CA LEU A 12 -3.85 -4.85 9.45
C LEU A 12 -3.98 -5.91 8.35
N LEU A 13 -5.04 -6.72 8.37
CA LEU A 13 -5.31 -7.69 7.31
C LEU A 13 -5.59 -7.02 5.97
N ALA A 14 -6.39 -5.94 5.94
CA ALA A 14 -6.66 -5.18 4.72
C ALA A 14 -5.36 -4.60 4.13
N TYR A 15 -4.51 -4.00 4.96
CA TYR A 15 -3.18 -3.53 4.55
C TYR A 15 -2.32 -4.67 4.00
N GLY A 16 -2.31 -5.81 4.69
CA GLY A 16 -1.52 -6.97 4.28
C GLY A 16 -1.95 -7.53 2.94
N ILE A 17 -3.25 -7.69 2.72
CA ILE A 17 -3.83 -8.22 1.48
C ILE A 17 -3.56 -7.26 0.31
N VAL A 18 -3.87 -5.98 0.47
CA VAL A 18 -3.66 -4.99 -0.60
C VAL A 18 -2.17 -4.88 -0.95
N SER A 19 -1.30 -4.86 0.06
CA SER A 19 0.15 -4.83 -0.17
C SER A 19 0.64 -6.11 -0.85
N LEU A 20 0.12 -7.27 -0.47
CA LEU A 20 0.49 -8.55 -1.09
C LEU A 20 0.09 -8.60 -2.57
N LEU A 21 -1.15 -8.21 -2.90
CA LEU A 21 -1.62 -8.21 -4.29
C LEU A 21 -0.77 -7.27 -5.15
N ASN A 22 -0.52 -6.04 -4.67
CA ASN A 22 0.33 -5.10 -5.38
C ASN A 22 1.79 -5.55 -5.45
N ALA A 23 2.32 -6.21 -4.42
CA ALA A 23 3.66 -6.78 -4.43
C ALA A 23 3.79 -7.85 -5.52
N LEU A 24 2.83 -8.77 -5.62
CA LEU A 24 2.82 -9.80 -6.65
C LEU A 24 2.75 -9.19 -8.06
N MET A 25 1.94 -8.15 -8.25
CA MET A 25 1.88 -7.42 -9.51
C MET A 25 3.22 -6.77 -9.89
N ASN A 26 3.86 -6.09 -8.94
CA ASN A 26 5.11 -5.38 -9.19
C ASN A 26 6.34 -6.30 -9.29
N LEU A 27 6.33 -7.46 -8.62
CA LEU A 27 7.44 -8.42 -8.65
C LEU A 27 7.36 -9.36 -9.85
N PHE A 28 6.17 -9.86 -10.19
CA PHE A 28 6.02 -10.92 -11.19
C PHE A 28 5.37 -10.44 -12.49
N LEU A 29 4.37 -9.56 -12.42
CA LEU A 29 3.59 -9.17 -13.61
C LEU A 29 4.25 -8.06 -14.43
N VAL A 30 5.21 -7.34 -13.87
CA VAL A 30 6.03 -6.35 -14.61
C VAL A 30 6.78 -7.01 -15.77
N GLU A 31 7.23 -8.25 -15.62
CA GLU A 31 7.91 -8.97 -16.70
C GLU A 31 6.94 -9.58 -17.73
N ILE A 32 5.72 -9.93 -17.29
CA ILE A 32 4.71 -10.60 -18.12
C ILE A 32 3.88 -9.60 -18.94
N TYR A 33 3.58 -8.43 -18.40
CA TYR A 33 2.69 -7.43 -19.02
C TYR A 33 3.40 -6.16 -19.54
N LEU A 34 4.60 -5.80 -19.06
CA LEU A 34 5.26 -4.54 -19.43
C LEU A 34 6.38 -4.69 -20.46
N ASN A 35 6.47 -5.82 -21.14
CA ASN A 35 7.30 -5.95 -22.33
C ASN A 35 6.47 -5.60 -23.58
N PRO A 36 6.45 -4.35 -24.10
CA PRO A 36 7.24 -3.16 -23.77
C PRO A 36 6.34 -1.93 -23.48
N MET A 37 6.03 -1.64 -22.20
CA MET A 37 5.58 -0.28 -21.85
C MET A 37 6.81 0.62 -21.80
N THR A 38 7.10 1.22 -22.96
CA THR A 38 8.08 2.26 -23.20
C THR A 38 7.98 3.36 -22.14
N GLY A 39 8.89 3.38 -21.15
CA GLY A 39 8.95 4.46 -20.16
C GLY A 39 9.77 4.14 -18.91
N TRP A 40 9.75 2.89 -18.44
CA TRP A 40 10.55 2.48 -17.29
C TRP A 40 11.96 2.07 -17.73
N ASN A 41 12.87 3.04 -17.82
CA ASN A 41 14.27 2.80 -18.19
C ASN A 41 15.04 1.96 -17.15
N ASN A 42 14.49 1.77 -15.95
CA ASN A 42 15.10 0.97 -14.89
C ASN A 42 14.13 -0.08 -14.31
N PRO A 43 14.31 -1.38 -14.61
CA PRO A 43 13.47 -2.45 -14.10
C PRO A 43 13.61 -2.68 -12.58
N LEU A 44 14.62 -2.08 -11.92
CA LEU A 44 14.79 -2.17 -10.47
C LEU A 44 13.72 -1.39 -9.71
N HIS A 45 13.18 -0.30 -10.27
CA HIS A 45 12.21 0.53 -9.59
C HIS A 45 10.91 -0.21 -9.23
N PRO A 46 10.20 -0.87 -10.17
CA PRO A 46 9.00 -1.64 -9.83
C PRO A 46 9.31 -2.82 -8.90
N ARG A 47 10.46 -3.47 -9.05
CA ARG A 47 10.86 -4.59 -8.18
C ARG A 47 11.13 -4.14 -6.74
N GLN A 48 11.79 -3.00 -6.55
CA GLN A 48 12.04 -2.42 -5.21
C GLN A 48 10.73 -2.02 -4.53
N TRP A 49 9.81 -1.45 -5.29
CA TRP A 49 8.47 -1.13 -4.78
C TRP A 49 7.70 -2.40 -4.39
N GLY A 50 7.66 -3.40 -5.28
CA GLY A 50 7.04 -4.69 -4.99
C GLY A 50 7.65 -5.40 -3.78
N GLY A 51 8.98 -5.36 -3.63
CA GLY A 51 9.67 -5.92 -2.45
C GLY A 51 9.32 -5.19 -1.15
N THR A 52 9.18 -3.87 -1.20
CA THR A 52 8.75 -3.05 -0.04
C THR A 52 7.34 -3.45 0.39
N LEU A 53 6.41 -3.57 -0.57
CA LEU A 53 5.04 -4.00 -0.33
C LEU A 53 4.95 -5.44 0.22
N LEU A 54 5.83 -6.34 -0.25
CA LEU A 54 5.91 -7.70 0.27
C LEU A 54 6.35 -7.71 1.74
N GLY A 55 7.35 -6.90 2.10
CA GLY A 55 7.79 -6.73 3.48
C GLY A 55 6.67 -6.22 4.39
N ILE A 56 5.88 -5.27 3.91
CA ILE A 56 4.70 -4.76 4.61
C ILE A 56 3.64 -5.85 4.81
N ALA A 57 3.35 -6.63 3.76
CA ALA A 57 2.41 -7.74 3.86
C ALA A 57 2.84 -8.78 4.91
N ILE A 58 4.13 -9.19 4.88
CA ILE A 58 4.68 -10.11 5.86
C ILE A 58 4.57 -9.53 7.27
N PHE A 59 4.94 -8.27 7.47
CA PHE A 59 4.88 -7.62 8.77
C PHE A 59 3.45 -7.60 9.32
N THR A 60 2.48 -7.16 8.52
CA THR A 60 1.08 -7.03 8.96
C THR A 60 0.48 -8.39 9.32
N PHE A 61 0.74 -9.45 8.56
CA PHE A 61 0.33 -10.80 8.92
C PHE A 61 1.00 -11.29 10.20
N LEU A 62 2.32 -11.07 10.36
CA LEU A 62 3.01 -11.42 11.61
C LEU A 62 2.46 -10.65 12.81
N ALA A 63 2.08 -9.39 12.64
CA ALA A 63 1.47 -8.59 13.70
C ALA A 63 0.15 -9.19 14.19
N VAL A 64 -0.69 -9.66 13.26
CA VAL A 64 -1.98 -10.29 13.55
C VAL A 64 -1.79 -11.68 14.17
N PHE A 65 -0.96 -12.54 13.57
CA PHE A 65 -0.84 -13.95 13.98
C PHE A 65 0.08 -14.18 15.19
N ARG A 66 1.12 -13.35 15.37
CA ARG A 66 2.06 -13.49 16.50
C ARG A 66 1.77 -12.56 17.67
N LYS A 67 0.59 -11.92 17.71
CA LYS A 67 0.12 -11.04 18.80
C LYS A 67 1.21 -10.04 19.22
N LYS A 68 1.78 -9.32 18.24
CA LYS A 68 2.85 -8.34 18.47
C LYS A 68 2.39 -7.22 19.41
N GLU A 69 3.35 -6.59 20.10
CA GLU A 69 3.05 -5.50 21.02
C GLU A 69 2.52 -4.28 20.27
N TRP A 70 1.60 -3.55 20.91
CA TRP A 70 0.98 -2.36 20.31
C TRP A 70 2.01 -1.32 19.87
N GLU A 71 3.11 -1.14 20.61
CA GLU A 71 4.21 -0.24 20.23
C GLU A 71 4.80 -0.59 18.85
N GLN A 72 4.99 -1.86 18.56
CA GLN A 72 5.51 -2.33 17.27
C GLN A 72 4.52 -2.08 16.14
N ILE A 73 3.22 -2.19 16.44
CA ILE A 73 2.14 -1.97 15.49
C ILE A 73 1.95 -0.46 15.22
N LYS A 74 2.14 0.40 16.23
CA LYS A 74 2.14 1.86 16.04
C LYS A 74 3.23 2.31 15.09
N PHE A 75 4.44 1.76 15.22
CA PHE A 75 5.53 2.05 14.29
C PHE A 75 5.16 1.68 12.85
N ALA A 76 4.51 0.52 12.67
CA ALA A 76 4.06 0.09 11.35
C ALA A 76 2.95 0.98 10.78
N TYR A 77 1.97 1.41 11.58
CA TYR A 77 0.99 2.40 11.15
C TYR A 77 1.67 3.71 10.73
N GLY A 78 2.66 4.18 11.47
CA GLY A 78 3.44 5.37 11.10
C GLY A 78 4.11 5.23 9.73
N PHE A 79 4.78 4.10 9.49
CA PHE A 79 5.40 3.82 8.19
C PHE A 79 4.37 3.68 7.05
N LEU A 80 3.24 3.02 7.31
CA LEU A 80 2.15 2.86 6.35
C LEU A 80 1.50 4.20 5.98
N TYR A 81 1.30 5.10 6.94
CA TYR A 81 0.78 6.44 6.67
C TYR A 81 1.73 7.26 5.83
N TYR A 82 3.03 7.22 6.14
CA TYR A 82 4.04 7.88 5.32
C TYR A 82 3.97 7.39 3.87
N LEU A 83 3.93 6.07 3.67
CA LEU A 83 3.85 5.49 2.33
C LEU A 83 2.57 5.85 1.59
N ILE A 84 1.40 5.76 2.23
CA ILE A 84 0.13 6.11 1.59
C ILE A 84 0.11 7.59 1.23
N LEU A 85 0.50 8.48 2.14
CA LEU A 85 0.50 9.92 1.87
C LEU A 85 1.46 10.28 0.73
N MET A 86 2.66 9.70 0.72
CA MET A 86 3.60 9.89 -0.39
C MET A 86 3.03 9.39 -1.70
N ASN A 87 2.40 8.22 -1.71
CA ASN A 87 1.87 7.64 -2.93
C ASN A 87 0.65 8.43 -3.46
N LEU A 88 -0.23 8.92 -2.58
CA LEU A 88 -1.32 9.83 -2.95
C LEU A 88 -0.81 11.12 -3.60
N VAL A 89 0.27 11.70 -3.07
CA VAL A 89 0.90 12.90 -3.64
C VAL A 89 1.51 12.58 -5.02
N VAL A 90 2.23 11.47 -5.14
CA VAL A 90 2.86 11.07 -6.41
C VAL A 90 1.81 10.79 -7.48
N GLU A 91 0.79 10.00 -7.18
CA GLU A 91 -0.31 9.71 -8.12
C GLU A 91 -1.03 11.00 -8.55
N GLY A 92 -1.31 11.89 -7.60
CA GLY A 92 -1.90 13.20 -7.90
C GLY A 92 -1.03 14.04 -8.85
N LEU A 93 0.28 14.08 -8.61
CA LEU A 93 1.24 14.79 -9.46
C LEU A 93 1.33 14.17 -10.85
N ILE A 94 1.35 12.84 -10.96
CA ILE A 94 1.37 12.13 -12.25
C ILE A 94 0.14 12.50 -13.08
N VAL A 95 -1.05 12.47 -12.48
CA VAL A 95 -2.29 12.82 -13.19
C VAL A 95 -2.30 14.29 -13.60
N ILE A 96 -1.81 15.21 -12.77
CA ILE A 96 -1.77 16.65 -13.11
C ILE A 96 -0.76 16.95 -14.22
N ILE A 97 0.45 16.39 -14.12
CA ILE A 97 1.57 16.71 -15.02
C ILE A 97 1.47 15.93 -16.34
N LEU A 98 1.17 14.64 -16.26
CA LEU A 98 1.16 13.73 -17.41
C LEU A 98 -0.25 13.40 -17.91
N GLY A 99 -1.31 13.85 -17.23
CA GLY A 99 -2.70 13.56 -17.57
C GLY A 99 -3.05 13.61 -19.06
N PRO A 100 -2.67 14.67 -19.81
CA PRO A 100 -2.95 14.75 -21.25
C PRO A 100 -2.28 13.68 -22.12
N SER A 101 -1.21 13.05 -21.61
CA SER A 101 -0.45 12.00 -22.28
C SER A 101 -0.80 10.57 -21.80
N LEU A 102 -1.62 10.45 -20.76
CA LEU A 102 -2.03 9.16 -20.21
C LEU A 102 -3.22 8.58 -20.97
N SER A 103 -3.25 7.26 -21.11
CA SER A 103 -4.42 6.56 -21.62
C SER A 103 -5.59 6.66 -20.62
N ALA A 104 -6.82 6.55 -21.11
CA ALA A 104 -8.00 6.50 -20.24
C ALA A 104 -7.93 5.36 -19.22
N ALA A 105 -7.31 4.23 -19.59
CA ALA A 105 -7.08 3.12 -18.67
C ALA A 105 -6.11 3.49 -17.54
N ALA A 106 -5.02 4.21 -17.84
CA ALA A 106 -4.07 4.68 -16.83
C ALA A 106 -4.69 5.71 -15.88
N ILE A 107 -5.53 6.61 -16.39
CA ILE A 107 -6.26 7.58 -15.57
C ILE A 107 -7.26 6.87 -14.63
N ASN A 108 -8.00 5.88 -15.14
CA ASN A 108 -8.93 5.10 -14.32
C ASN A 108 -8.21 4.28 -13.25
N GLN A 109 -7.05 3.70 -13.58
CA GLN A 109 -6.20 2.99 -12.62
C GLN A 109 -5.73 3.94 -11.50
N ALA A 110 -5.17 5.10 -11.85
CA ALA A 110 -4.73 6.10 -10.88
C ALA A 110 -5.87 6.57 -9.96
N PHE A 111 -7.08 6.75 -10.52
CA PHE A 111 -8.26 7.08 -9.71
C PHE A 111 -8.63 5.97 -8.72
N LEU A 112 -8.66 4.72 -9.17
CA LEU A 112 -8.92 3.57 -8.29
C LEU A 112 -7.86 3.43 -7.19
N ASP A 113 -6.59 3.68 -7.54
CA ASP A 113 -5.49 3.63 -6.59
C ASP A 113 -5.62 4.71 -5.51
N VAL A 114 -5.98 5.94 -5.89
CA VAL A 114 -6.28 7.03 -4.95
C VAL A 114 -7.44 6.68 -4.03
N VAL A 115 -8.53 6.11 -4.57
CA VAL A 115 -9.69 5.68 -3.78
C VAL A 115 -9.29 4.59 -2.78
N LEU A 116 -8.59 3.54 -3.23
CA LEU A 116 -8.16 2.42 -2.40
C LEU A 116 -7.23 2.90 -1.27
N MET A 117 -6.25 3.74 -1.59
CA MET A 117 -5.33 4.32 -0.61
C MET A 117 -6.05 5.22 0.40
N SER A 118 -7.02 6.00 -0.03
CA SER A 118 -7.84 6.84 0.85
C SER A 118 -8.66 6.00 1.83
N VAL A 119 -9.26 4.90 1.36
CA VAL A 119 -10.01 3.95 2.22
C VAL A 119 -9.09 3.30 3.24
N LEU A 120 -7.90 2.84 2.83
CA LEU A 120 -6.92 2.26 3.74
C LEU A 120 -6.42 3.27 4.77
N LEU A 121 -6.20 4.53 4.38
CA LEU A 121 -5.81 5.59 5.28
C LEU A 121 -6.87 5.83 6.36
N ILE A 122 -8.12 6.00 5.95
CA ILE A 122 -9.25 6.21 6.88
C ILE A 122 -9.40 5.02 7.83
N LEU A 123 -9.36 3.79 7.29
CA LEU A 123 -9.44 2.57 8.08
C LEU A 123 -8.29 2.48 9.10
N GLY A 124 -7.08 2.84 8.67
CA GLY A 124 -5.91 2.91 9.54
C GLY A 124 -6.12 3.90 10.68
N ILE A 125 -6.45 5.15 10.37
CA ILE A 125 -6.65 6.22 11.36
C ILE A 125 -7.74 5.84 12.36
N TYR A 126 -8.86 5.32 11.85
CA TYR A 126 -9.96 4.86 12.69
C TYR A 126 -9.53 3.73 13.62
N SER A 127 -8.83 2.71 13.10
CA SER A 127 -8.35 1.59 13.90
C SER A 127 -7.33 2.01 14.96
N TYR A 128 -6.42 2.94 14.63
CA TYR A 128 -5.44 3.50 15.55
C TYR A 128 -6.10 4.23 16.71
N THR A 129 -7.11 5.05 16.40
CA THR A 129 -7.88 5.79 17.40
C THR A 129 -8.64 4.83 18.31
N LYS A 130 -9.32 3.85 17.72
CA LYS A 130 -10.10 2.85 18.46
C LYS A 130 -9.26 1.93 19.32
N GLN A 131 -8.00 1.64 18.96
CA GLN A 131 -7.11 0.83 19.80
C GLN A 131 -6.59 1.60 21.02
N LYS A 132 -6.56 2.94 20.96
CA LYS A 132 -6.12 3.81 22.06
C LYS A 132 -7.22 4.02 23.11
N GLU A 133 -8.48 4.10 22.68
CA GLU A 133 -9.66 4.04 23.55
C GLU A 133 -9.75 2.70 24.29
#